data_AF-A0A1M3SYN8-F1
#
_entry.id   AF-A0A1M3SYN8-F1
#
_cell.length_a   1.000
_cell.length_b   1.000
_cell.length_c   1.000
_cell.angle_alpha   90.00
_cell.angle_beta   90.00
_cell.angle_gamma   90.00
#
_symmetry.space_group_name_H-M   'P 1'
#
loop_
_entity.id
_entity.type
_entity.pdbx_description
1 polymer ?
#
loop_
_entity_poly.entity_id
_entity_poly.type
_entity_poly.pdbx_seq_one_letter_code
_entity_poly.pdbx_strand_id
1 'polypeptide(L)'
;MPCRVSRKNNNGRRLFAAERGGSYEVFNRRHLSEAISMYGAQDVQNLPKWWPVYNGKLGRSWKEKIEVATRDRINVCFQAGCTGVERHMAQSGSGLA
;
A
#
# COMPACT_ATOMS: atom_id res chain seq x y z
N MET A 1 27.75 -3.16 -16.78
CA MET A 1 26.65 -4.12 -16.54
C MET A 1 25.34 -3.42 -16.86
N PRO A 2 24.65 -3.71 -17.98
CA PRO A 2 23.38 -3.05 -18.26
C PRO A 2 22.29 -3.66 -17.36
N CYS A 3 21.78 -2.85 -16.42
CA CYS A 3 20.56 -3.15 -15.69
C CYS A 3 19.41 -3.28 -16.69
N ARG A 4 18.92 -4.51 -16.90
CA ARG A 4 17.76 -4.80 -17.75
C ARG A 4 16.51 -4.26 -17.05
N VAL A 5 16.10 -3.05 -17.43
CA VAL A 5 14.83 -2.47 -16.97
C VAL A 5 13.67 -3.00 -17.84
N SER A 6 12.63 -3.45 -17.12
CA SER A 6 11.22 -3.60 -17.52
C SER A 6 10.81 -4.80 -18.38
N ARG A 7 10.47 -5.91 -17.72
CA ARG A 7 9.28 -6.69 -18.12
C ARG A 7 8.05 -5.98 -17.55
N LYS A 8 7.23 -5.40 -18.43
CA LYS A 8 5.92 -4.83 -18.08
C LYS A 8 5.03 -5.96 -17.55
N ASN A 9 4.63 -5.91 -16.29
CA ASN A 9 3.73 -6.92 -15.74
C ASN A 9 2.29 -6.59 -16.16
N ASN A 10 1.88 -7.06 -17.34
CA ASN A 10 0.50 -6.92 -17.84
C ASN A 10 -0.52 -7.76 -17.02
N ASN A 11 -0.08 -8.48 -15.97
CA ASN A 11 -0.89 -9.42 -15.21
C ASN A 11 -1.28 -8.93 -13.81
N GLY A 12 -1.10 -7.65 -13.47
CA GLY A 12 -1.52 -7.10 -12.16
C GLY A 12 -2.96 -7.47 -11.76
N ARG A 13 -3.90 -7.40 -12.71
CA ARG A 13 -5.29 -7.87 -12.49
C ARG A 13 -5.39 -9.37 -12.18
N ARG A 14 -4.56 -10.22 -12.77
CA ARG A 14 -4.57 -11.67 -12.50
C ARG A 14 -4.00 -12.01 -11.13
N LEU A 15 -3.15 -11.16 -10.56
CA LEU A 15 -2.54 -11.39 -9.25
C LEU A 15 -3.55 -11.20 -8.11
N PHE A 16 -4.55 -10.35 -8.28
CA PHE A 16 -5.48 -9.96 -7.20
C PHE A 16 -6.96 -10.23 -7.49
N ALA A 17 -7.35 -10.46 -8.75
CA ALA A 17 -8.74 -10.80 -9.08
C ALA A 17 -9.07 -12.23 -8.66
N ALA A 18 -10.02 -12.38 -7.73
CA ALA A 18 -10.48 -13.67 -7.24
C ALA A 18 -11.00 -14.55 -8.39
N GLU A 19 -11.72 -13.97 -9.35
CA GLU A 19 -12.23 -14.68 -10.53
C GLU A 19 -11.14 -15.18 -11.49
N ARG A 20 -9.88 -14.79 -11.28
CA ARG A 20 -8.71 -15.24 -12.07
C ARG A 20 -7.71 -16.05 -11.24
N GLY A 21 -8.12 -16.52 -10.06
CA GLY A 21 -7.28 -17.25 -9.11
C GLY A 21 -6.30 -16.36 -8.34
N GLY A 22 -6.49 -15.04 -8.36
CA GLY A 22 -5.73 -14.08 -7.58
C GLY A 22 -6.25 -14.00 -6.14
N SER A 23 -5.38 -13.62 -5.22
CA SER A 23 -5.73 -13.44 -3.81
C SER A 23 -4.75 -12.45 -3.16
N TYR A 24 -5.21 -11.71 -2.16
CA TYR A 24 -4.32 -10.88 -1.33
C TYR A 24 -3.47 -11.70 -0.35
N GLU A 25 -3.84 -12.97 -0.08
CA GLU A 25 -3.08 -13.87 0.79
C GLU A 25 -1.67 -14.18 0.25
N VAL A 26 -1.42 -13.91 -1.02
CA VAL A 26 -0.07 -14.02 -1.63
C VAL A 26 0.97 -13.16 -0.90
N PHE A 27 0.55 -12.07 -0.24
CA PHE A 27 1.42 -11.23 0.58
C PHE A 27 1.72 -11.82 1.97
N ASN A 28 0.94 -12.79 2.44
CA ASN A 28 1.19 -13.48 3.71
C ASN A 28 2.24 -14.59 3.57
N ARG A 29 2.47 -15.06 2.34
CA ARG A 29 3.48 -16.09 2.08
C ARG A 29 4.89 -15.53 2.27
N ARG A 30 5.78 -16.41 2.76
CA ARG A 30 7.21 -16.16 2.84
C ARG A 30 7.91 -17.36 2.20
N HIS A 31 8.77 -17.21 1.20
CA HIS A 31 9.21 -15.99 0.50
C HIS A 31 8.17 -15.44 -0.50
N LEU A 32 8.26 -14.15 -0.81
CA LEU A 32 7.41 -13.51 -1.82
C LEU A 32 7.82 -13.99 -3.22
N SER A 33 6.82 -14.28 -4.06
CA SER A 33 7.08 -14.62 -5.46
C SER A 33 7.64 -13.42 -6.22
N GLU A 34 8.49 -13.69 -7.21
CA GLU A 34 9.09 -12.64 -8.06
C GLU A 34 8.04 -11.74 -8.72
N ALA A 35 6.89 -12.31 -9.11
CA ALA A 35 5.79 -11.56 -9.71
C ALA A 35 5.18 -10.52 -8.75
N ILE A 36 5.03 -10.86 -7.47
CA ILE A 36 4.52 -9.95 -6.43
C ILE A 36 5.57 -8.89 -6.07
N SER A 37 6.84 -9.29 -5.96
CA SER A 37 7.95 -8.36 -5.72
C SER A 37 8.08 -7.33 -6.85
N MET A 38 8.02 -7.77 -8.11
CA MET A 38 8.03 -6.87 -9.27
C MET A 38 6.78 -5.98 -9.34
N TYR A 39 5.61 -6.51 -9.01
CA TYR A 39 4.39 -5.72 -8.93
C TYR A 39 4.54 -4.57 -7.92
N GLY A 40 4.97 -4.88 -6.69
CA GLY A 40 5.18 -3.88 -5.65
C GLY A 40 6.21 -2.81 -6.06
N ALA A 41 7.32 -3.23 -6.68
CA ALA A 41 8.33 -2.31 -7.19
C ALA A 41 7.79 -1.38 -8.30
N GLN A 42 6.97 -1.90 -9.22
CA GLN A 42 6.37 -1.11 -10.30
C GLN A 42 5.36 -0.09 -9.78
N ASP A 43 4.56 -0.45 -8.77
CA ASP A 43 3.58 0.44 -8.14
C ASP A 43 4.26 1.68 -7.55
N VAL A 44 5.37 1.49 -6.83
CA VAL A 44 6.06 2.61 -6.15
C VAL A 44 6.97 3.40 -7.08
N GLN A 45 7.47 2.81 -8.17
CA GLN A 45 8.42 3.45 -9.08
C GLN A 45 7.87 4.72 -9.73
N ASN A 46 6.56 4.80 -9.94
CA ASN A 46 5.93 5.94 -10.61
C ASN A 46 5.35 6.99 -9.63
N LEU A 47 5.23 6.66 -8.34
CA LEU A 47 4.65 7.57 -7.34
C LEU A 47 5.35 8.94 -7.29
N PRO A 48 6.69 9.06 -7.35
CA PRO A 48 7.34 10.37 -7.34
C PRO A 48 6.97 11.24 -8.55
N LYS A 49 6.70 10.62 -9.71
CA LYS A 49 6.32 11.33 -10.93
C LYS A 49 4.87 11.79 -10.88
N TRP A 50 4.00 11.03 -10.23
CA TRP A 50 2.59 11.38 -10.08
C TRP A 50 2.33 12.37 -8.96
N TRP A 51 3.19 12.40 -7.94
CA TRP A 51 3.03 13.26 -6.78
C TRP A 51 2.78 14.73 -7.13
N PRO A 52 3.55 15.39 -8.02
CA PRO A 52 3.29 16.79 -8.38
C PRO A 52 1.91 17.02 -9.00
N VAL A 53 1.40 16.05 -9.77
CA VAL A 53 0.09 16.13 -10.44
C VAL A 53 -1.04 16.10 -9.41
N TYR A 54 -0.98 15.16 -8.47
CA TYR A 54 -2.00 15.05 -7.42
C TYR A 54 -1.89 16.18 -6.42
N ASN A 55 -0.68 16.50 -5.96
CA ASN A 55 -0.44 17.57 -5.01
C ASN A 55 -0.77 18.97 -5.57
N GLY A 56 -0.60 19.17 -6.89
CA GLY A 56 -0.99 20.40 -7.58
C GLY A 56 -2.51 20.63 -7.60
N LYS A 57 -3.31 19.55 -7.61
CA LYS A 57 -4.78 19.63 -7.59
C LYS A 57 -5.36 19.88 -6.20
N LEU A 58 -4.56 19.75 -5.14
CA LEU A 58 -5.02 19.94 -3.76
C LEU A 58 -5.00 21.42 -3.37
N GLY A 59 -6.12 21.91 -2.86
CA GLY A 59 -6.19 23.21 -2.19
C GLY A 59 -5.42 23.21 -0.87
N ARG A 60 -5.08 24.41 -0.36
CA ARG A 60 -4.29 24.58 0.88
C ARG A 60 -4.90 23.83 2.08
N SER A 61 -6.21 23.98 2.28
CA SER A 61 -6.93 23.33 3.40
C SER A 61 -6.85 21.80 3.36
N TRP A 62 -6.82 21.20 2.17
CA TRP A 62 -6.66 19.75 2.02
C TRP A 62 -5.23 19.29 2.29
N LYS A 63 -4.23 20.09 1.89
CA LYS A 63 -2.82 19.80 2.19
C LYS A 63 -2.57 19.77 3.69
N GLU A 64 -3.09 20.75 4.42
CA GLU A 64 -3.00 20.80 5.89
C GLU A 64 -3.65 19.58 6.55
N LYS A 65 -4.85 19.18 6.11
CA LYS A 65 -5.53 17.97 6.61
C LYS A 65 -4.72 16.70 6.37
N ILE A 66 -4.15 16.56 5.17
CA ILE A 66 -3.30 15.40 4.81
C ILE A 66 -2.04 15.38 5.66
N GLU A 67 -1.40 16.53 5.90
CA GLU A 67 -0.20 16.62 6.72
C GLU A 67 -0.47 16.17 8.17
N VAL A 68 -1.56 16.66 8.77
CA VAL A 68 -1.98 16.24 10.12
C VAL A 68 -2.24 14.74 10.16
N ALA A 69 -3.06 14.21 9.25
CA ALA A 69 -3.38 12.79 9.20
C ALA A 69 -2.13 11.90 8.97
N THR A 70 -1.19 12.37 8.16
CA THR A 70 0.08 11.67 7.89
C THR A 70 0.93 11.59 9.17
N ARG A 71 1.07 12.71 9.87
CA ARG A 71 1.80 12.78 11.14
C ARG A 71 1.15 11.94 12.23
N ASP A 72 -0.17 11.97 12.34
CA ASP A 72 -0.91 11.12 13.28
C ASP A 72 -0.67 9.63 13.01
N ARG A 73 -0.68 9.24 11.73
CA ARG A 73 -0.44 7.85 11.33
C ARG A 73 1.00 7.40 11.58
N ILE A 74 1.97 8.27 11.31
CA ILE A 74 3.38 8.05 11.66
C ILE A 74 3.49 7.84 13.17
N ASN A 75 2.90 8.72 13.98
CA ASN A 75 2.96 8.62 15.44
C ASN A 75 2.36 7.30 15.95
N VAL A 76 1.25 6.84 15.39
CA VAL A 76 0.68 5.52 15.71
C VAL A 76 1.71 4.42 15.43
N CYS A 77 2.34 4.40 14.25
CA CYS A 77 3.33 3.38 13.90
C CYS A 77 4.58 3.39 14.79
N PHE A 78 4.98 4.55 15.31
CA PHE A 78 6.14 4.70 16.19
C PHE A 78 5.83 4.48 17.68
N GLN A 79 4.57 4.37 18.07
CA GLN A 79 4.20 4.02 19.44
C GLN A 79 4.50 2.53 19.72
N ALA A 80 5.16 2.27 20.86
CA ALA A 80 5.43 0.91 21.32
C ALA A 80 4.11 0.13 21.46
N GLY A 81 4.01 -1.03 20.80
CA GLY A 81 2.80 -1.87 20.81
C GLY A 81 1.94 -1.78 19.55
N CYS A 82 2.39 -1.12 18.48
CA CYS A 82 1.69 -1.14 17.20
C CYS A 82 1.69 -2.56 16.59
N THR A 83 0.63 -3.32 16.83
CA THR A 83 0.23 -4.40 15.93
C THR A 83 -0.28 -3.72 14.66
N GLY A 84 0.11 -4.17 13.47
CA GLY A 84 -0.17 -3.49 12.19
C GLY A 84 -1.65 -3.39 11.77
N VAL A 85 -2.57 -3.32 12.73
CA VAL A 85 -4.02 -3.25 12.59
C VAL A 85 -4.47 -1.84 12.95
N GLU A 86 -5.10 -1.13 12.01
CA GLU A 86 -5.66 0.18 12.28
C GLU A 86 -6.73 0.12 13.40
N ARG A 87 -6.86 1.17 14.22
CA ARG A 87 -7.85 1.24 15.32
C ARG A 87 -9.29 0.92 14.90
N HIS A 88 -9.66 1.19 13.65
CA HIS A 88 -11.00 0.86 13.12
C HIS A 88 -11.18 -0.64 12.84
N MET A 89 -10.09 -1.39 12.61
CA MET A 89 -10.07 -2.85 12.48
C MET A 89 -9.94 -3.54 13.85
N ALA A 90 -9.35 -2.85 14.84
CA ALA A 90 -9.24 -3.34 16.22
C ALA A 90 -10.58 -3.35 16.98
N GLN A 91 -11.61 -2.65 16.47
CA GLN A 91 -12.98 -2.69 16.99
C GLN A 91 -13.87 -3.58 16.10
N SER A 92 -13.48 -4.83 15.88
CA SER A 92 -14.40 -5.86 15.41
C SER A 92 -14.58 -6.89 16.51
N GLY A 93 -15.66 -6.72 17.27
CA GLY A 93 -16.31 -7.82 18.00
C GLY A 93 -15.75 -8.22 19.37
N SER A 94 -15.70 -7.31 20.35
CA SER A 94 -16.06 -7.71 21.72
C SER A 94 -17.58 -7.71 21.85
N GLY A 95 -18.22 -8.60 21.11
CA GLY A 95 -19.58 -9.06 21.43
C GLY A 95 -19.45 -10.11 22.51
N LEU A 96 -19.61 -9.69 23.76
CA LEU A 96 -19.85 -10.59 24.89
C LEU A 96 -21.06 -11.48 24.55
N ALA A 97 -20.84 -12.79 24.56
CA ALA A 97 -21.83 -13.82 24.86
C ALA A 97 -21.11 -15.02 25.47
#